data_AF-A0A9Q0HH75-F1
#
_entry.id   AF-A0A9Q0HH75-F1
#
_cell.length_a   1.000
_cell.length_b   1.000
_cell.length_c   1.000
_cell.angle_alpha   90.00
_cell.angle_beta   90.00
_cell.angle_gamma   90.00
#
_symmetry.space_group_name_H-M   'P 1'
#
loop_
_entity.id
_entity.type
_entity.pdbx_description
1 polymer ?
#
loop_
_entity_poly.entity_id
_entity_poly.type
_entity_poly.pdbx_seq_one_letter_code
_entity_poly.pdbx_strand_id
1 'polypeptide(L)'
;MAGVAAGGHLKPQIQRTIAQRCKRHEITISAYAAAPNSSSFRDLNQHLHLRKRDQPNRGGLFRQICHRPNRGGLFRQICHSAYSFNTKAEMASKDDKDQRLATIASTIRVIPDFPKPGIIFQDITTLLLNPKAFKDTIDLFVERYRGKDISVVAGIEARGFIFGPPIALAIGAKFVPMRKPNRLPGEVISEEYSLEYGKDIMEMHVGAVQAGEHVLVIDDLIATGGSLCAAIRLLERVGAEVVECACVIELPELKGRDRLGDKPLFVLVNAA
;
A
#
# COMPACT_ATOMS: atom_id res chain seq x y z
N MET A 1 -1.60 36.49 20.79
CA MET A 1 -2.19 36.70 19.44
C MET A 1 -1.99 35.39 18.67
N ALA A 2 -2.94 34.68 18.09
CA ALA A 2 -4.40 34.76 17.84
C ALA A 2 -4.98 33.37 18.22
N GLY A 3 -6.21 33.11 18.66
CA GLY A 3 -7.54 33.60 18.27
C GLY A 3 -8.41 32.35 17.98
N VAL A 4 -9.02 31.76 19.02
CA VAL A 4 -9.87 30.55 18.93
C VAL A 4 -11.31 30.97 18.59
N ALA A 5 -11.86 30.44 17.49
CA ALA A 5 -13.27 30.62 17.13
C ALA A 5 -14.14 29.46 17.66
N ALA A 6 -15.31 29.82 18.18
CA ALA A 6 -16.23 28.99 18.95
C ALA A 6 -17.00 27.93 18.11
N GLY A 7 -17.15 26.72 18.66
CA GLY A 7 -18.07 25.67 18.18
C GLY A 7 -19.15 25.38 19.23
N GLY A 8 -20.42 25.39 18.81
CA GLY A 8 -21.60 25.45 19.67
C GLY A 8 -21.88 24.23 20.55
N HIS A 9 -22.50 24.47 21.72
CA HIS A 9 -22.94 23.44 22.65
C HIS A 9 -24.16 22.68 22.14
N LEU A 10 -24.08 21.33 22.11
CA LEU A 10 -25.24 20.46 21.93
C LEU A 10 -26.25 20.63 23.09
N LYS A 11 -27.55 20.59 22.79
CA LYS A 11 -28.61 20.66 23.81
C LYS A 11 -28.49 19.48 24.81
N PRO A 12 -28.65 19.71 26.13
CA PRO A 12 -28.44 18.69 27.17
C PRO A 12 -29.26 17.41 27.03
N GLN A 13 -30.44 17.49 26.39
CA GLN A 13 -31.32 16.33 26.17
C GLN A 13 -30.71 15.33 25.15
N ILE A 14 -29.98 15.82 24.14
CA ILE A 14 -29.37 14.98 23.10
C ILE A 14 -28.15 14.23 23.66
N GLN A 15 -27.37 14.88 24.52
CA GLN A 15 -26.23 14.27 25.21
C GLN A 15 -26.65 13.09 26.11
N ARG A 16 -27.79 13.19 26.79
CA ARG A 16 -28.31 12.12 27.67
C ARG A 16 -28.76 10.88 26.88
N THR A 17 -29.40 11.05 25.73
CA THR A 17 -29.85 9.93 24.88
C THR A 17 -28.68 9.19 24.22
N ILE A 18 -27.63 9.92 23.82
CA ILE A 18 -26.40 9.33 23.26
C ILE A 18 -25.66 8.53 24.34
N ALA A 19 -25.49 9.09 25.54
CA ALA A 19 -24.85 8.41 26.67
C ALA A 19 -25.58 7.13 27.12
N GLN A 20 -26.92 7.13 27.09
CA GLN A 20 -27.73 5.94 27.42
C GLN A 20 -27.64 4.84 26.35
N ARG A 21 -27.51 5.18 25.06
CA ARG A 21 -27.32 4.19 23.99
C ARG A 21 -25.90 3.63 23.96
N CYS A 22 -24.87 4.44 24.23
CA CYS A 22 -23.48 3.98 24.30
C CYS A 22 -23.24 2.96 25.42
N LYS A 23 -23.89 3.11 26.58
CA LYS A 23 -23.82 2.14 27.69
C LYS A 23 -24.43 0.78 27.40
N ARG A 24 -25.33 0.68 26.40
CA ARG A 24 -26.06 -0.58 26.11
C ARG A 24 -25.37 -1.45 25.06
N HIS A 25 -24.46 -0.90 24.25
CA HIS A 25 -23.92 -1.58 23.05
C HIS A 25 -22.39 -1.47 22.88
N GLU A 26 -21.63 -1.02 23.90
CA GLU A 26 -20.15 -0.91 23.87
C GLU A 26 -19.58 -0.27 22.58
N ILE A 27 -20.18 0.84 22.13
CA ILE A 27 -19.71 1.56 20.93
C ILE A 27 -18.81 2.73 21.36
N THR A 28 -17.54 2.69 21.00
CA THR A 28 -16.65 3.86 21.04
C THR A 28 -16.87 4.70 19.78
N ILE A 29 -17.45 5.89 19.90
CA ILE A 29 -17.49 6.86 18.79
C ILE A 29 -16.40 7.89 19.03
N SER A 30 -15.34 7.84 18.21
CA SER A 30 -14.47 9.00 17.99
C SER A 30 -15.26 9.99 17.14
N ALA A 31 -15.81 11.02 17.78
CA ALA A 31 -16.61 12.04 17.13
C ALA A 31 -15.69 13.03 16.38
N TYR A 32 -15.41 12.75 15.11
CA TYR A 32 -14.95 13.79 14.18
C TYR A 32 -16.16 14.35 13.42
N ALA A 33 -16.44 15.63 13.71
CA ALA A 33 -17.18 16.63 12.94
C ALA A 33 -18.19 16.14 11.88
N ALA A 34 -19.49 16.21 12.21
CA ALA A 34 -20.56 16.14 11.23
C ALA A 34 -21.19 17.54 11.02
N ALA A 35 -21.10 18.01 9.77
CA ALA A 35 -21.93 19.00 9.05
C ALA A 35 -22.33 20.32 9.77
N PRO A 36 -21.90 21.50 9.27
CA PRO A 36 -22.23 22.78 9.91
C PRO A 36 -23.71 23.21 9.90
N ASN A 37 -24.59 22.56 9.12
CA ASN A 37 -25.95 23.09 8.85
C ASN A 37 -27.03 22.00 8.76
N SER A 38 -27.37 21.33 9.88
CA SER A 38 -28.60 20.51 9.96
C SER A 38 -29.49 21.00 11.10
N SER A 39 -30.68 21.51 10.77
CA SER A 39 -31.60 22.17 11.70
C SER A 39 -32.68 21.24 12.28
N SER A 40 -32.60 19.91 12.08
CA SER A 40 -33.61 18.96 12.56
C SER A 40 -33.08 17.55 12.82
N PHE A 41 -33.62 16.89 13.87
CA PHE A 41 -33.31 15.51 14.25
C PHE A 41 -33.73 14.46 13.20
N ARG A 42 -34.59 14.84 12.23
CA ARG A 42 -34.94 13.96 11.10
C ARG A 42 -33.78 13.77 10.11
N ASP A 43 -32.89 14.76 9.97
CA ASP A 43 -31.80 14.72 8.98
C ASP A 43 -30.65 13.78 9.39
N LEU A 44 -30.48 13.52 10.69
CA LEU A 44 -29.47 12.57 11.17
C LEU A 44 -29.80 11.11 10.84
N ASN A 45 -31.09 10.75 10.79
CA ASN A 45 -31.50 9.37 10.54
C ASN A 45 -31.30 8.92 9.09
N GLN A 46 -31.17 9.86 8.15
CA GLN A 46 -30.88 9.55 6.75
C GLN A 46 -29.39 9.24 6.51
N HIS A 47 -28.48 9.75 7.36
CA HIS A 47 -27.04 9.50 7.23
C HIS A 47 -26.52 8.26 7.96
N LEU A 48 -27.32 7.62 8.81
CA LEU A 48 -26.94 6.39 9.55
C LEU A 48 -27.31 5.08 8.83
N HIS A 49 -27.93 5.15 7.66
CA HIS A 49 -28.26 3.96 6.86
C HIS A 49 -27.15 3.61 5.86
N LEU A 50 -25.96 3.31 6.36
CA LEU A 50 -24.96 2.57 5.59
C LEU A 50 -24.24 1.55 6.48
N ARG A 51 -24.34 0.28 6.05
CA ARG A 51 -23.54 -0.90 6.43
C ARG A 51 -23.93 -1.65 7.72
N LYS A 52 -24.97 -2.47 7.59
CA LYS A 52 -24.87 -3.86 8.07
C LYS A 52 -24.00 -4.62 7.06
N ARG A 53 -22.84 -5.13 7.48
CA ARG A 53 -22.22 -6.34 6.92
C ARG A 53 -21.52 -7.07 8.05
N ASP A 54 -22.16 -8.17 8.46
CA ASP A 54 -21.59 -9.51 8.55
C ASP A 54 -20.15 -9.64 9.05
N GLN A 55 -20.05 -10.20 10.26
CA GLN A 55 -18.99 -11.14 10.63
C GLN A 55 -19.07 -12.40 9.72
N PRO A 56 -17.95 -13.13 9.44
CA PRO A 56 -17.42 -14.06 10.44
C PRO A 56 -15.89 -14.26 10.50
N ASN A 57 -15.50 -14.81 11.65
CA ASN A 57 -14.33 -15.65 11.92
C ASN A 57 -12.94 -15.01 12.03
N ARG A 58 -12.55 -14.75 13.28
CA ARG A 58 -11.26 -15.22 13.79
C ARG A 58 -11.50 -16.11 15.01
N GLY A 59 -11.20 -17.40 14.82
CA GLY A 59 -10.83 -18.28 15.92
C GLY A 59 -9.54 -17.77 16.54
N GLY A 60 -9.50 -17.78 17.87
CA GLY A 60 -8.39 -17.21 18.63
C GLY A 60 -8.57 -17.42 20.14
N LEU A 61 -8.38 -18.67 20.55
CA LEU A 61 -7.64 -19.05 21.76
C LEU A 61 -8.00 -18.33 23.08
N PHE A 62 -9.09 -18.76 23.74
CA PHE A 62 -9.20 -18.59 25.19
C PHE A 62 -8.64 -19.81 25.91
N ARG A 63 -7.55 -19.58 26.62
CA ARG A 63 -6.86 -20.53 27.49
C ARG A 63 -7.48 -20.44 28.89
N GLN A 64 -7.77 -21.61 29.47
CA GLN A 64 -8.09 -21.90 30.89
C GLN A 64 -9.37 -21.23 31.41
N ILE A 65 -10.35 -21.99 31.92
CA ILE A 65 -10.30 -22.66 33.23
C ILE A 65 -11.16 -23.93 33.17
N CYS A 66 -10.56 -25.10 33.43
CA CYS A 66 -11.32 -26.32 33.71
C CYS A 66 -11.25 -26.61 35.21
N HIS A 67 -12.37 -26.48 35.91
CA HIS A 67 -12.58 -27.15 37.19
C HIS A 67 -12.69 -28.66 36.97
N ARG A 68 -11.91 -29.45 37.71
CA ARG A 68 -12.17 -30.88 37.94
C ARG A 68 -12.40 -31.11 39.44
N PRO A 69 -13.44 -31.87 39.82
CA PRO A 69 -13.39 -32.68 41.01
C PRO A 69 -12.79 -34.07 40.70
N ASN A 70 -12.59 -34.82 41.78
CA ASN A 70 -11.61 -35.85 42.01
C ASN A 70 -12.06 -37.29 41.58
N ARG A 71 -11.06 -38.20 41.52
CA ARG A 71 -11.09 -39.69 41.58
C ARG A 71 -11.12 -40.52 40.28
N GLY A 72 -10.07 -41.36 40.15
CA GLY A 72 -10.22 -42.81 39.92
C GLY A 72 -9.87 -43.38 38.53
N GLY A 73 -8.70 -44.02 38.41
CA GLY A 73 -8.50 -45.33 37.77
C GLY A 73 -8.59 -45.54 36.24
N LEU A 74 -7.57 -46.26 35.74
CA LEU A 74 -7.59 -47.30 34.69
C LEU A 74 -7.48 -46.93 33.19
N PHE A 75 -6.27 -47.22 32.65
CA PHE A 75 -5.88 -47.86 31.39
C PHE A 75 -6.83 -48.02 30.16
N ARG A 76 -6.16 -48.04 28.98
CA ARG A 76 -6.54 -48.39 27.58
C ARG A 76 -7.19 -47.28 26.75
N GLN A 77 -6.52 -46.70 25.73
CA GLN A 77 -6.11 -47.25 24.43
C GLN A 77 -7.31 -47.59 23.53
N ILE A 78 -7.53 -46.80 22.48
CA ILE A 78 -8.01 -47.20 21.14
C ILE A 78 -7.46 -46.17 20.13
N CYS A 79 -6.78 -46.71 19.12
CA CYS A 79 -6.30 -46.03 17.93
C CYS A 79 -7.44 -45.85 16.90
N HIS A 80 -7.16 -45.03 15.88
CA HIS A 80 -7.86 -44.93 14.59
C HIS A 80 -9.17 -44.12 14.56
N SER A 81 -9.02 -42.83 14.30
CA SER A 81 -9.68 -42.25 13.13
C SER A 81 -8.65 -41.37 12.43
N ALA A 82 -8.22 -41.85 11.26
CA ALA A 82 -7.30 -41.17 10.38
C ALA A 82 -7.91 -39.82 10.00
N TYR A 83 -7.36 -38.75 10.55
CA TYR A 83 -7.59 -37.41 10.04
C TYR A 83 -6.91 -37.33 8.68
N SER A 84 -7.70 -37.56 7.63
CA SER A 84 -7.30 -37.36 6.24
C SER A 84 -6.98 -35.88 6.06
N PHE A 85 -5.73 -35.50 6.33
CA PHE A 85 -5.15 -34.26 5.87
C PHE A 85 -5.14 -34.31 4.34
N ASN A 86 -6.13 -33.66 3.75
CA ASN A 86 -6.15 -33.42 2.32
C ASN A 86 -5.01 -32.44 2.01
N THR A 87 -3.86 -33.01 1.62
CA THR A 87 -2.74 -32.30 1.01
C THR A 87 -3.20 -31.75 -0.34
N LYS A 88 -3.75 -30.53 -0.33
CA LYS A 88 -3.81 -29.63 -1.49
C LYS A 88 -3.02 -28.36 -1.21
N ALA A 89 -1.85 -28.54 -0.61
CA ALA A 89 -0.81 -27.52 -0.55
C ALA A 89 0.38 -28.04 -1.35
N GLU A 90 0.18 -28.25 -2.64
CA GLU A 90 1.23 -28.36 -3.65
C GLU A 90 0.58 -28.27 -5.02
N MET A 91 1.25 -27.57 -5.93
CA MET A 91 0.83 -27.16 -7.29
C MET A 91 0.04 -25.85 -7.38
N ALA A 92 0.67 -24.74 -6.97
CA ALA A 92 0.41 -23.46 -7.63
C ALA A 92 0.90 -23.60 -9.09
N SER A 93 -0.05 -23.76 -10.00
CA SER A 93 0.19 -23.83 -11.43
C SER A 93 0.87 -22.56 -11.92
N LYS A 94 1.98 -22.71 -12.64
CA LYS A 94 2.40 -21.77 -13.67
C LYS A 94 1.20 -21.53 -14.60
N ASP A 95 0.88 -20.27 -14.86
CA ASP A 95 -0.17 -19.76 -15.77
C ASP A 95 -1.64 -19.70 -15.29
N ASP A 96 -1.88 -19.31 -14.04
CA ASP A 96 -3.10 -18.53 -13.74
C ASP A 96 -2.73 -17.04 -13.74
N LYS A 97 -2.66 -16.44 -14.93
CA LYS A 97 -2.38 -15.00 -15.04
C LYS A 97 -3.56 -14.26 -14.44
N ASP A 98 -3.30 -13.54 -13.35
CA ASP A 98 -4.30 -12.69 -12.72
C ASP A 98 -4.97 -11.78 -13.77
N GLN A 99 -6.27 -11.98 -13.99
CA GLN A 99 -7.06 -11.26 -15.00
C GLN A 99 -7.01 -9.73 -14.81
N ARG A 100 -6.69 -9.25 -13.60
CA ARG A 100 -6.46 -7.83 -13.31
C ARG A 100 -5.30 -7.29 -14.15
N LEU A 101 -4.24 -8.06 -14.39
CA LEU A 101 -3.07 -7.60 -15.16
C LEU A 101 -3.44 -7.26 -16.61
N ALA A 102 -4.24 -8.11 -17.26
CA ALA A 102 -4.73 -7.83 -18.62
C ALA A 102 -5.64 -6.59 -18.66
N THR A 103 -6.42 -6.37 -17.60
CA THR A 103 -7.28 -5.18 -17.47
C THR A 103 -6.45 -3.92 -17.25
N ILE A 104 -5.42 -3.97 -16.39
CA ILE A 104 -4.51 -2.85 -16.15
C ILE A 104 -3.79 -2.48 -17.45
N ALA A 105 -3.23 -3.47 -18.14
CA ALA A 105 -2.54 -3.28 -19.42
C ALA A 105 -3.43 -2.59 -20.46
N SER A 106 -4.68 -3.03 -20.62
CA SER A 106 -5.60 -2.46 -21.63
C SER A 106 -6.08 -1.03 -21.30
N THR A 107 -5.91 -0.58 -20.05
CA THR A 107 -6.26 0.79 -19.65
C THR A 107 -5.12 1.80 -19.83
N ILE A 108 -3.90 1.35 -20.10
CA ILE A 108 -2.77 2.25 -20.37
C ILE A 108 -2.82 2.67 -21.84
N ARG A 109 -2.84 3.99 -22.08
CA ARG A 109 -2.87 4.52 -23.44
C ARG A 109 -1.46 4.62 -23.98
N VAL A 110 -1.28 4.19 -25.23
CA VAL A 110 -0.03 4.35 -25.97
C VAL A 110 -0.11 5.60 -26.82
N ILE A 111 0.88 6.50 -26.70
CA ILE A 111 0.98 7.73 -27.50
C ILE A 111 2.29 7.69 -28.29
N PRO A 112 2.25 7.57 -29.63
CA PRO A 112 3.45 7.61 -30.45
C PRO A 112 4.05 9.02 -30.51
N ASP A 113 5.34 9.10 -30.77
CA ASP A 113 6.12 10.31 -31.03
C ASP A 113 6.06 11.37 -29.91
N PHE A 114 5.96 10.93 -28.65
CA PHE A 114 5.97 11.79 -27.48
C PHE A 114 7.03 11.35 -26.46
N PRO A 115 7.82 12.27 -25.87
CA PRO A 115 7.84 13.71 -26.10
C PRO A 115 8.59 14.13 -27.38
N LYS A 116 9.17 13.18 -28.12
CA LYS A 116 9.91 13.38 -29.36
C LYS A 116 9.59 12.26 -30.36
N PRO A 117 9.77 12.48 -31.67
CA PRO A 117 9.61 11.45 -32.68
C PRO A 117 10.43 10.19 -32.37
N GLY A 118 9.84 9.03 -32.60
CA GLY A 118 10.44 7.71 -32.35
C GLY A 118 10.25 7.15 -30.93
N ILE A 119 9.61 7.89 -30.02
CA ILE A 119 9.32 7.40 -28.66
C ILE A 119 7.86 6.98 -28.53
N ILE A 120 7.64 5.77 -28.04
CA ILE A 120 6.30 5.26 -27.69
C ILE A 120 6.04 5.55 -26.20
N PHE A 121 5.22 6.56 -25.92
CA PHE A 121 4.92 6.98 -24.56
C PHE A 121 3.78 6.15 -23.95
N GLN A 122 4.03 5.62 -22.75
CA GLN A 122 3.03 4.91 -21.95
C GLN A 122 2.32 5.89 -21.02
N ASP A 123 1.12 6.30 -21.40
CA ASP A 123 0.31 7.25 -20.66
C ASP A 123 -0.58 6.52 -19.64
N ILE A 124 -0.14 6.55 -18.38
CA ILE A 124 -0.86 5.97 -17.24
C ILE A 124 -2.11 6.77 -16.86
N THR A 125 -2.34 7.98 -17.38
CA THR A 125 -3.47 8.81 -16.89
C THR A 125 -4.83 8.16 -17.15
N THR A 126 -4.97 7.38 -18.22
CA THR A 126 -6.18 6.61 -18.52
C THR A 126 -6.39 5.45 -17.54
N LEU A 127 -5.31 4.83 -17.03
CA LEU A 127 -5.37 3.87 -15.92
C LEU A 127 -5.89 4.55 -14.65
N LEU A 128 -5.39 5.76 -14.34
CA LEU A 128 -5.79 6.51 -13.15
C LEU A 128 -7.26 6.97 -13.19
N LEU A 129 -7.76 7.30 -14.39
CA LEU A 129 -9.16 7.67 -14.62
C LEU A 129 -10.13 6.48 -14.55
N ASN A 130 -9.62 5.23 -14.49
CA ASN A 130 -10.40 4.04 -14.28
C ASN A 130 -10.28 3.59 -12.80
N PRO A 131 -11.27 3.88 -11.93
CA PRO A 131 -11.16 3.62 -10.50
C PRO A 131 -10.94 2.14 -10.16
N LYS A 132 -11.49 1.23 -10.97
CA LYS A 132 -11.30 -0.21 -10.78
C LYS A 132 -9.87 -0.61 -11.10
N ALA A 133 -9.35 -0.22 -12.26
CA ALA A 133 -8.00 -0.58 -12.68
C ALA A 133 -6.94 0.05 -11.79
N PHE A 134 -7.13 1.31 -11.35
CA PHE A 134 -6.24 1.94 -10.38
C PHE A 134 -6.27 1.22 -9.04
N LYS A 135 -7.46 0.88 -8.51
CA LYS A 135 -7.57 0.08 -7.28
C LYS A 135 -6.89 -1.28 -7.42
N ASP A 136 -7.14 -2.00 -8.51
CA ASP A 136 -6.54 -3.31 -8.76
C ASP A 136 -5.00 -3.22 -8.84
N THR A 137 -4.46 -2.14 -9.41
CA THR A 137 -3.01 -1.86 -9.46
C THR A 137 -2.43 -1.73 -8.04
N ILE A 138 -3.06 -0.94 -7.18
CA ILE A 138 -2.62 -0.79 -5.79
C ILE A 138 -2.76 -2.10 -5.02
N ASP A 139 -3.89 -2.79 -5.15
CA ASP A 139 -4.14 -4.05 -4.45
C ASP A 139 -3.10 -5.11 -4.79
N LEU A 140 -2.70 -5.24 -6.06
CA LEU A 140 -1.67 -6.19 -6.46
C LEU A 140 -0.31 -5.94 -5.80
N PHE A 141 0.10 -4.67 -5.69
CA PHE A 141 1.31 -4.34 -4.94
C PHE A 141 1.15 -4.61 -3.44
N VAL A 142 0.02 -4.23 -2.85
CA VAL A 142 -0.24 -4.45 -1.43
C VAL A 142 -0.26 -5.94 -1.10
N GLU A 143 -0.92 -6.76 -1.91
CA GLU A 143 -0.95 -8.22 -1.78
C GLU A 143 0.47 -8.81 -1.86
N ARG A 144 1.31 -8.31 -2.76
CA ARG A 144 2.70 -8.75 -2.90
C ARG A 144 3.57 -8.39 -1.69
N TYR A 145 3.36 -7.22 -1.09
CA TYR A 145 4.27 -6.65 -0.09
C TYR A 145 3.79 -6.77 1.35
N ARG A 146 2.52 -7.13 1.56
CA ARG A 146 1.98 -7.36 2.91
C ARG A 146 2.75 -8.49 3.60
N GLY A 147 3.26 -8.21 4.79
CA GLY A 147 4.01 -9.17 5.60
C GLY A 147 5.44 -9.44 5.15
N LYS A 148 6.02 -8.58 4.28
CA LYS A 148 7.45 -8.64 3.89
C LYS A 148 8.35 -7.72 4.71
N ASP A 149 7.88 -7.25 5.87
CA ASP A 149 8.62 -6.36 6.78
C ASP A 149 9.17 -5.08 6.13
N ILE A 150 8.52 -4.58 5.09
CA ILE A 150 8.85 -3.29 4.48
C ILE A 150 8.40 -2.16 5.41
N SER A 151 9.35 -1.37 5.91
CA SER A 151 9.08 -0.23 6.78
C SER A 151 9.06 1.11 6.02
N VAL A 152 9.60 1.14 4.79
CA VAL A 152 9.71 2.34 3.95
C VAL A 152 9.25 2.06 2.52
N VAL A 153 8.41 2.93 1.98
CA VAL A 153 8.16 3.01 0.54
C VAL A 153 8.76 4.31 0.01
N ALA A 154 9.81 4.17 -0.81
CA ALA A 154 10.46 5.29 -1.48
C ALA A 154 9.85 5.48 -2.87
N GLY A 155 9.14 6.59 -3.09
CA GLY A 155 8.59 6.91 -4.41
C GLY A 155 9.53 7.79 -5.21
N ILE A 156 9.66 7.57 -6.51
CA ILE A 156 10.40 8.47 -7.42
C ILE A 156 9.46 9.53 -8.00
N GLU A 157 9.89 10.80 -8.00
CA GLU A 157 9.10 11.90 -8.54
C GLU A 157 8.85 11.73 -10.05
N ALA A 158 7.68 12.11 -10.58
CA ALA A 158 6.46 12.50 -9.86
C ALA A 158 5.44 11.36 -9.84
N ARG A 159 5.49 10.49 -10.85
CA ARG A 159 4.46 9.48 -11.08
C ARG A 159 4.56 8.32 -10.08
N GLY A 160 5.75 8.02 -9.56
CA GLY A 160 5.91 7.14 -8.40
C GLY A 160 5.13 7.61 -7.16
N PHE A 161 4.83 8.91 -7.02
CA PHE A 161 4.02 9.43 -5.90
C PHE A 161 2.53 9.13 -6.04
N ILE A 162 2.08 8.66 -7.20
CA ILE A 162 0.69 8.27 -7.42
C ILE A 162 0.45 6.87 -6.81
N PHE A 163 1.46 6.01 -6.82
CA PHE A 163 1.37 4.62 -6.37
C PHE A 163 2.02 4.40 -4.99
N GLY A 164 3.13 5.08 -4.70
CA GLY A 164 3.89 4.89 -3.46
C GLY A 164 3.10 5.14 -2.18
N PRO A 165 2.49 6.34 -1.99
CA PRO A 165 1.72 6.64 -0.78
C PRO A 165 0.55 5.69 -0.49
N PRO A 166 -0.33 5.32 -1.44
CA PRO A 166 -1.39 4.36 -1.14
C PRO A 166 -0.86 2.96 -0.79
N ILE A 167 0.25 2.52 -1.40
CA ILE A 167 0.92 1.26 -1.00
C ILE A 167 1.47 1.37 0.42
N ALA A 168 2.23 2.44 0.72
CA ALA A 168 2.82 2.68 2.04
C ALA A 168 1.78 2.66 3.15
N LEU A 169 0.67 3.39 2.94
CA LEU A 169 -0.44 3.44 3.87
C LEU A 169 -1.06 2.06 4.11
N ALA A 170 -1.25 1.28 3.04
CA ALA A 170 -1.91 -0.02 3.11
C ALA A 170 -1.04 -1.12 3.75
N ILE A 171 0.29 -1.01 3.70
CA ILE A 171 1.21 -1.95 4.34
C ILE A 171 1.74 -1.47 5.71
N GLY A 172 1.41 -0.23 6.12
CA GLY A 172 1.85 0.33 7.41
C GLY A 172 3.28 0.86 7.40
N ALA A 173 3.80 1.26 6.24
CA ALA A 173 5.13 1.84 6.06
C ALA A 173 5.08 3.37 5.99
N LYS A 174 6.20 4.04 6.28
CA LYS A 174 6.34 5.47 5.96
C LYS A 174 6.61 5.66 4.46
N PHE A 175 6.17 6.77 3.92
CA PHE A 175 6.48 7.17 2.54
C PHE A 175 7.63 8.17 2.51
N VAL A 176 8.62 7.93 1.66
CA VAL A 176 9.78 8.82 1.45
C VAL A 176 9.79 9.32 0.00
N PRO A 177 9.66 10.63 -0.24
CA PRO A 177 9.75 11.18 -1.57
C PRO A 177 11.21 11.29 -2.03
N MET A 178 11.53 10.73 -3.20
CA MET A 178 12.79 10.96 -3.91
C MET A 178 12.54 11.94 -5.04
N ARG A 179 13.24 13.07 -5.05
CA ARG A 179 12.91 14.21 -5.91
C ARG A 179 14.10 14.69 -6.74
N LYS A 180 13.81 15.48 -7.77
CA LYS A 180 14.84 16.24 -8.49
C LYS A 180 15.41 17.36 -7.61
N PRO A 181 16.56 17.96 -7.98
CA PRO A 181 17.19 19.02 -7.21
C PRO A 181 16.28 20.20 -6.91
N ASN A 182 16.47 20.79 -5.74
CA ASN A 182 15.77 22.00 -5.29
C ASN A 182 14.26 21.82 -5.07
N ARG A 183 13.79 20.58 -4.91
CA ARG A 183 12.37 20.27 -4.65
C ARG A 183 12.09 19.85 -3.20
N LEU A 184 13.12 19.50 -2.44
CA LEU A 184 13.06 19.12 -1.04
C LEU A 184 13.64 20.24 -0.15
N PRO A 185 12.92 20.73 0.87
CA PRO A 185 13.39 21.82 1.74
C PRO A 185 14.27 21.30 2.88
N GLY A 186 15.47 21.85 3.06
CA GLY A 186 16.39 21.44 4.13
C GLY A 186 17.53 20.57 3.61
N GLU A 187 18.15 19.79 4.49
CA GLU A 187 19.33 18.99 4.15
C GLU A 187 18.95 17.73 3.34
N VAL A 188 19.70 17.48 2.28
CA VAL A 188 19.48 16.37 1.33
C VAL A 188 20.79 15.68 0.99
N ILE A 189 20.71 14.40 0.65
CA ILE A 189 21.76 13.69 -0.09
C ILE A 189 21.34 13.53 -1.54
N SER A 190 22.32 13.60 -2.44
CA SER A 190 22.10 13.55 -3.89
C SER A 190 22.89 12.43 -4.57
N GLU A 191 22.33 11.91 -5.66
CA GLU A 191 22.97 10.92 -6.53
C GLU A 191 22.74 11.32 -7.99
N GLU A 192 23.84 11.45 -8.73
CA GLU A 192 23.82 11.74 -10.16
C GLU A 192 23.67 10.43 -10.96
N TYR A 193 22.87 10.46 -12.03
CA TYR A 193 22.72 9.33 -12.93
C TYR A 193 22.62 9.73 -14.39
N SER A 194 23.15 8.87 -15.25
CA SER A 194 23.16 9.10 -16.69
C SER A 194 21.83 8.74 -17.33
N LEU A 195 21.33 9.68 -18.13
CA LEU A 195 20.28 9.50 -19.12
C LEU A 195 20.91 9.19 -20.49
N GLU A 196 20.09 8.87 -21.50
CA GLU A 196 20.58 8.66 -22.87
C GLU A 196 21.28 9.90 -23.44
N TYR A 197 20.76 11.09 -23.12
CA TYR A 197 21.34 12.38 -23.52
C TYR A 197 21.47 13.29 -22.31
N GLY A 198 22.41 12.98 -21.42
CA GLY A 198 22.80 13.87 -20.32
C GLY A 198 22.83 13.18 -18.96
N LYS A 199 22.76 13.99 -17.92
CA LYS A 199 22.73 13.55 -16.53
C LYS A 199 21.57 14.20 -15.82
N ASP A 200 21.03 13.51 -14.84
CA ASP A 200 20.04 14.04 -13.92
C ASP A 200 20.47 13.69 -12.49
N ILE A 201 19.87 14.33 -11.50
CA ILE A 201 20.20 14.14 -10.10
C ILE A 201 18.92 13.77 -9.35
N MET A 202 19.05 12.89 -8.38
CA MET A 202 17.99 12.56 -7.45
C MET A 202 18.42 12.90 -6.02
N GLU A 203 17.48 13.39 -5.23
CA GLU A 203 17.67 13.85 -3.86
C GLU A 203 16.70 13.15 -2.91
N MET A 204 17.17 12.93 -1.67
CA MET A 204 16.38 12.44 -0.54
C MET A 204 16.82 13.19 0.73
N HIS A 205 15.89 13.46 1.63
CA HIS A 205 16.22 14.09 2.92
C HIS A 205 17.18 13.25 3.75
N VAL A 206 18.16 13.91 4.36
CA VAL A 206 19.00 13.29 5.39
C VAL A 206 18.12 12.83 6.55
N GLY A 207 18.31 11.59 7.00
CA GLY A 207 17.54 11.00 8.09
C GLY A 207 16.11 10.55 7.75
N ALA A 208 15.64 10.73 6.50
CA ALA A 208 14.34 10.20 6.07
C ALA A 208 14.30 8.66 6.13
N VAL A 209 15.43 8.03 5.87
CA VAL A 209 15.64 6.58 5.96
C VAL A 209 16.81 6.32 6.91
N GLN A 210 16.68 5.31 7.76
CA GLN A 210 17.69 4.89 8.73
C GLN A 210 18.32 3.55 8.31
N ALA A 211 19.54 3.31 8.80
CA ALA A 211 20.25 2.05 8.53
C ALA A 211 19.43 0.84 9.01
N GLY A 212 19.41 -0.23 8.21
CA GLY A 212 18.65 -1.45 8.47
C GLY A 212 17.16 -1.37 8.15
N GLU A 213 16.63 -0.21 7.72
CA GLU A 213 15.24 -0.15 7.23
C GLU A 213 15.09 -0.88 5.90
N HIS A 214 14.01 -1.64 5.77
CA HIS A 214 13.66 -2.39 4.57
C HIS A 214 12.81 -1.51 3.64
N VAL A 215 13.33 -1.25 2.45
CA VAL A 215 12.80 -0.26 1.53
C VAL A 215 12.25 -0.90 0.27
N LEU A 216 11.04 -0.48 -0.10
CA LEU A 216 10.43 -0.72 -1.41
C LEU A 216 10.55 0.55 -2.25
N VAL A 217 11.23 0.46 -3.40
CA VAL A 217 11.29 1.58 -4.35
C VAL A 217 10.14 1.45 -5.35
N ILE A 218 9.33 2.50 -5.51
CA ILE A 218 8.18 2.53 -6.41
C ILE A 218 8.34 3.64 -7.45
N ASP A 219 8.14 3.26 -8.72
CA ASP A 219 7.92 4.19 -9.82
C ASP A 219 6.77 3.72 -10.70
N ASP A 220 6.32 4.53 -11.65
CA ASP A 220 5.27 4.10 -12.57
C ASP A 220 5.79 3.18 -13.67
N LEU A 221 6.99 3.44 -14.18
CA LEU A 221 7.55 2.71 -15.31
C LEU A 221 9.08 2.57 -15.19
N ILE A 222 9.60 1.42 -15.61
CA ILE A 222 11.03 1.23 -15.86
C ILE A 222 11.33 1.28 -17.37
N ALA A 223 12.21 2.22 -17.73
CA ALA A 223 12.79 2.36 -19.06
C ALA A 223 14.21 1.78 -19.08
N THR A 224 15.24 2.63 -19.05
CA THR A 224 16.65 2.22 -18.99
C THR A 224 17.13 1.80 -17.59
N GLY A 225 16.27 1.88 -16.57
CA GLY A 225 16.60 1.56 -15.17
C GLY A 225 17.44 2.61 -14.42
N GLY A 226 17.84 3.71 -15.06
CA GLY A 226 18.75 4.70 -14.46
C GLY A 226 18.24 5.35 -13.17
N SER A 227 16.96 5.74 -13.13
CA SER A 227 16.32 6.32 -11.93
C SER A 227 16.31 5.31 -10.78
N LEU A 228 15.87 4.07 -11.02
CA LEU A 228 15.85 3.03 -9.99
C LEU A 228 17.25 2.74 -9.44
N CYS A 229 18.28 2.66 -10.30
CA CYS A 229 19.65 2.47 -9.86
C CYS A 229 20.14 3.62 -8.96
N ALA A 230 19.81 4.86 -9.30
CA ALA A 230 20.15 6.01 -8.46
C ALA A 230 19.42 5.98 -7.12
N ALA A 231 18.15 5.54 -7.11
CA ALA A 231 17.36 5.41 -5.89
C ALA A 231 17.98 4.36 -4.96
N ILE A 232 18.33 3.20 -5.52
CA ILE A 232 19.02 2.13 -4.79
C ILE A 232 20.31 2.65 -4.17
N ARG A 233 21.17 3.32 -4.95
CA ARG A 233 22.46 3.84 -4.45
C ARG A 233 22.28 4.84 -3.30
N LEU A 234 21.31 5.74 -3.39
CA LEU A 234 21.00 6.68 -2.29
C LEU A 234 20.59 5.96 -1.01
N LEU A 235 19.72 4.96 -1.12
CA LEU A 235 19.21 4.20 0.01
C LEU A 235 20.30 3.34 0.65
N GLU A 236 21.12 2.68 -0.16
CA GLU A 236 22.24 1.86 0.31
C GLU A 236 23.32 2.70 0.99
N ARG A 237 23.55 3.94 0.52
CA ARG A 237 24.49 4.89 1.15
C ARG A 237 24.10 5.27 2.58
N VAL A 238 22.82 5.22 2.93
CA VAL A 238 22.34 5.43 4.31
C VAL A 238 22.18 4.12 5.09
N GLY A 239 22.63 3.00 4.52
CA GLY A 239 22.61 1.67 5.14
C GLY A 239 21.25 0.99 5.10
N ALA A 240 20.33 1.41 4.25
CA ALA A 240 19.03 0.77 4.08
C ALA A 240 19.12 -0.49 3.22
N GLU A 241 18.23 -1.44 3.44
CA GLU A 241 18.12 -2.65 2.63
C GLU A 241 17.01 -2.46 1.59
N VAL A 242 17.38 -2.36 0.31
CA VAL A 242 16.40 -2.30 -0.77
C VAL A 242 15.89 -3.71 -1.07
N VAL A 243 14.68 -4.01 -0.61
CA VAL A 243 14.04 -5.32 -0.76
C VAL A 243 13.69 -5.59 -2.21
N GLU A 244 13.09 -4.60 -2.89
CA GLU A 244 12.68 -4.72 -4.28
C GLU A 244 12.40 -3.34 -4.89
N CYS A 245 12.64 -3.20 -6.19
CA CYS A 245 12.05 -2.13 -7.01
C CYS A 245 10.74 -2.63 -7.63
N ALA A 246 9.70 -1.81 -7.64
CA ALA A 246 8.45 -2.14 -8.32
C ALA A 246 7.97 -1.03 -9.24
N CYS A 247 7.52 -1.44 -10.43
CA CYS A 247 6.93 -0.55 -11.43
C CYS A 247 5.59 -1.09 -11.94
N VAL A 248 4.71 -0.21 -12.41
CA VAL A 248 3.50 -0.66 -13.10
C VAL A 248 3.87 -1.24 -14.46
N ILE A 249 4.77 -0.57 -15.18
CA ILE A 249 5.11 -0.88 -16.57
C ILE A 249 6.61 -1.15 -16.72
N GLU A 250 6.97 -2.15 -17.51
CA GLU A 250 8.30 -2.34 -18.06
C GLU A 250 8.31 -2.03 -19.56
N LEU A 251 9.38 -1.38 -20.04
CA LEU A 251 9.72 -1.29 -21.46
C LEU A 251 10.88 -2.26 -21.76
N PRO A 252 10.59 -3.52 -22.16
CA PRO A 252 11.63 -4.55 -22.26
C PRO A 252 12.72 -4.20 -23.28
N GLU A 253 12.36 -3.48 -24.35
CA GLU A 253 13.28 -3.05 -25.42
C GLU A 253 14.41 -2.15 -24.91
N LEU A 254 14.20 -1.43 -23.80
CA LEU A 254 15.18 -0.53 -23.19
C LEU A 254 16.08 -1.22 -22.17
N LYS A 255 15.91 -2.53 -21.97
CA LYS A 255 16.80 -3.39 -21.17
C LYS A 255 17.08 -2.86 -19.76
N GLY A 256 16.09 -2.27 -19.11
CA GLY A 256 16.24 -1.69 -17.76
C GLY A 256 16.71 -2.71 -16.71
N ARG A 257 16.32 -3.99 -16.87
CA ARG A 257 16.80 -5.10 -16.03
C ARG A 257 18.31 -5.29 -16.09
N ASP A 258 18.92 -5.17 -17.27
CA ASP A 258 20.36 -5.33 -17.44
C ASP A 258 21.13 -4.30 -16.59
N ARG A 259 20.61 -3.07 -16.48
CA ARG A 259 21.22 -2.01 -15.67
C ARG A 259 21.05 -2.23 -14.16
N LEU A 260 19.95 -2.86 -13.75
CA LEU A 260 19.69 -3.23 -12.35
C LEU A 260 20.54 -4.42 -11.88
N GLY A 261 20.99 -5.27 -12.80
CA GLY A 261 21.76 -6.48 -12.47
C GLY A 261 20.94 -7.43 -11.59
N ASP A 262 21.52 -7.85 -10.46
CA ASP A 262 20.86 -8.79 -9.54
C ASP A 262 19.82 -8.14 -8.61
N LYS A 263 19.55 -6.83 -8.76
CA LYS A 263 18.59 -6.12 -7.93
C LYS A 263 17.17 -6.59 -8.24
N PRO A 264 16.37 -7.01 -7.23
CA PRO A 264 15.01 -7.50 -7.48
C PRO A 264 14.13 -6.43 -8.11
N LEU A 265 13.42 -6.81 -9.18
CA LEU A 265 12.46 -5.96 -9.89
C LEU A 265 11.16 -6.71 -10.15
N PHE A 266 10.06 -6.14 -9.64
CA PHE A 266 8.71 -6.59 -9.92
C PHE A 266 7.96 -5.60 -10.81
N VAL A 267 7.26 -6.12 -11.83
CA VAL A 267 6.48 -5.30 -12.76
C VAL A 267 5.11 -5.94 -13.00
N LEU A 268 4.08 -5.12 -13.19
CA LEU A 268 2.72 -5.62 -13.46
C LEU A 268 2.48 -5.87 -14.95
N VAL A 269 2.96 -4.97 -15.81
CA VAL A 269 2.71 -4.99 -17.25
C VAL A 269 4.01 -4.85 -18.00
N ASN A 270 4.24 -5.71 -18.99
CA ASN A 270 5.28 -5.52 -19.99
C ASN A 270 4.64 -4.81 -21.19
N ALA A 271 5.10 -3.61 -21.52
CA ALA A 271 4.69 -2.95 -22.75
C ALA A 271 5.25 -3.72 -23.94
N ALA A 272 4.41 -3.90 -24.94
CA ALA A 272 4.79 -4.47 -26.23
C ALA A 272 5.27 -3.38 -27.19
#